data_AF-A0A7S2K2W2-F1
#
_entry.id   AF-A0A7S2K2W2-F1
#
_cell.length_a   1.000
_cell.length_b   1.000
_cell.length_c   1.000
_cell.angle_alpha   90.00
_cell.angle_beta   90.00
_cell.angle_gamma   90.00
#
_symmetry.space_group_name_H-M   'P 1'
#
loop_
_entity.id
_entity.type
_entity.pdbx_description
1 polymer ?
#
loop_
_entity_poly.entity_id
_entity_poly.type
_entity_poly.pdbx_seq_one_letter_code
_entity_poly.pdbx_strand_id
1 'polypeptide(L)'
;HSGFGQGRGGNDGMSGAPMWQIKRKMAEYDRQREKLVTELIAESEDRKKPAEAPNVMVDALALGGGLQTESKVKPLVRHVVVKDFNKVAQMKKIEFPKSDLFSEKAPIGLYAVFDGQACSSSWSPSTPGTAAVDFCARNFHLKVLDNLQMLRQGSANEAYVKAALIKSFHDLDEEYLAQKPTVEDGCGAAVALLLGQHVFVATIGRCGAALAEGAPGQ
;
A
#
# COMPACT_ATOMS: atom_id res chain seq x y z
N HIS A 1 -36.19 45.04 -15.06
CA HIS A 1 -37.20 44.45 -15.96
C HIS A 1 -37.27 42.96 -15.70
N SER A 2 -38.42 42.50 -15.20
CA SER A 2 -38.71 41.13 -14.77
C SER A 2 -39.61 40.44 -15.81
N GLY A 3 -39.10 39.37 -16.44
CA GLY A 3 -39.88 38.54 -17.36
C GLY A 3 -40.04 37.13 -16.80
N PHE A 4 -41.15 36.88 -16.10
CA PHE A 4 -41.58 35.53 -15.73
C PHE A 4 -42.34 34.92 -16.91
N GLY A 5 -41.68 34.02 -17.65
CA GLY A 5 -42.32 33.19 -18.67
C GLY A 5 -43.06 32.03 -18.03
N GLN A 6 -44.40 32.12 -17.97
CA GLN A 6 -45.28 30.98 -17.68
C GLN A 6 -45.25 30.00 -18.86
N GLY A 7 -44.34 29.04 -18.81
CA GLY A 7 -44.36 27.87 -19.68
C GLY A 7 -45.53 26.96 -19.28
N ARG A 8 -46.59 26.95 -20.10
CA ARG A 8 -47.63 25.91 -20.07
C ARG A 8 -46.97 24.55 -20.37
N GLY A 9 -46.72 23.77 -19.32
CA GLY A 9 -46.36 22.37 -19.45
C GLY A 9 -47.55 21.58 -19.98
N GLY A 10 -47.53 21.27 -21.28
CA GLY A 10 -48.53 20.43 -21.93
C GLY A 10 -48.45 19.00 -21.40
N ASN A 11 -49.54 18.53 -20.79
CA ASN A 11 -49.78 17.14 -20.41
C ASN A 11 -50.22 16.32 -21.65
N ASP A 12 -49.52 16.45 -22.79
CA ASP A 12 -49.89 15.81 -24.07
C ASP A 12 -49.46 14.34 -24.17
N GLY A 13 -49.23 13.67 -23.05
CA GLY A 13 -48.81 12.28 -23.01
C GLY A 13 -49.86 11.39 -22.36
N MET A 14 -50.63 10.65 -23.17
CA MET A 14 -51.47 9.48 -22.79
C MET A 14 -52.99 9.67 -22.61
N SER A 15 -53.59 10.81 -22.99
CA SER A 15 -55.05 11.03 -22.83
C SER A 15 -55.98 10.09 -23.64
N GLY A 16 -55.47 9.17 -24.47
CA GLY A 16 -56.29 8.28 -25.30
C GLY A 16 -55.83 6.81 -25.33
N ALA A 17 -54.80 6.44 -24.57
CA ALA A 17 -54.31 5.07 -24.58
C ALA A 17 -55.23 4.18 -23.71
N PRO A 18 -55.71 3.04 -24.22
CA PRO A 18 -56.49 2.11 -23.41
C PRO A 18 -55.65 1.60 -22.23
N MET A 19 -56.27 1.43 -21.06
CA MET A 19 -55.61 1.12 -19.78
C MET A 19 -54.59 -0.03 -19.83
N TRP A 20 -54.81 -1.03 -20.69
CA TRP A 20 -53.88 -2.16 -20.84
C TRP A 20 -52.52 -1.75 -21.43
N GLN A 21 -52.47 -0.74 -22.32
CA GLN A 21 -51.22 -0.22 -22.88
C GLN A 21 -50.42 0.56 -21.85
N ILE A 22 -51.10 1.34 -21.00
CA ILE A 22 -50.48 2.07 -19.89
C ILE A 22 -49.88 1.08 -18.90
N LYS A 23 -50.65 0.06 -18.50
CA LYS A 23 -50.17 -1.01 -17.60
C LYS A 23 -48.97 -1.75 -18.18
N ARG A 24 -48.97 -2.06 -19.48
CA ARG A 24 -47.84 -2.71 -20.15
C ARG A 24 -46.58 -1.83 -20.14
N LYS A 25 -46.73 -0.53 -20.46
CA LYS A 25 -45.61 0.44 -20.43
C LYS A 25 -45.08 0.67 -19.01
N MET A 26 -45.94 0.75 -18.00
CA MET A 26 -45.53 0.86 -16.60
C MET A 26 -44.73 -0.37 -16.16
N ALA A 27 -45.22 -1.58 -16.46
CA ALA A 27 -44.48 -2.81 -16.12
C ALA A 27 -43.12 -2.90 -16.82
N GLU A 28 -42.99 -2.36 -18.03
CA GLU A 28 -41.71 -2.28 -18.74
C GLU A 28 -40.77 -1.25 -18.09
N TYR A 29 -41.30 -0.09 -17.69
CA TYR A 29 -40.54 0.94 -16.98
C TYR A 29 -40.05 0.46 -15.61
N ASP A 30 -40.90 -0.26 -14.87
CA ASP A 30 -40.54 -0.85 -13.57
C ASP A 30 -39.42 -1.88 -13.75
N ARG A 31 -39.49 -2.75 -14.77
CA ARG A 31 -38.40 -3.68 -15.09
C ARG A 31 -37.09 -2.99 -15.46
N GLN A 32 -37.15 -1.90 -16.22
CA GLN A 32 -35.94 -1.13 -16.58
C GLN A 32 -35.33 -0.47 -15.34
N ARG A 33 -36.17 0.09 -14.47
CA ARG A 33 -35.74 0.71 -13.22
C ARG A 33 -35.11 -0.31 -12.26
N GLU A 34 -35.72 -1.49 -12.11
CA GLU A 34 -35.17 -2.58 -11.30
C GLU A 34 -33.80 -3.04 -11.82
N LYS A 35 -33.63 -3.17 -13.15
CA LYS A 35 -32.33 -3.50 -13.75
C LYS A 35 -31.27 -2.46 -13.44
N LEU A 36 -31.56 -1.17 -13.64
CA LEU A 36 -30.63 -0.08 -13.33
C LEU A 36 -30.23 -0.05 -11.85
N VAL A 37 -31.20 -0.25 -10.95
CA VAL A 37 -30.93 -0.31 -9.51
C VAL A 37 -30.05 -1.51 -9.18
N THR A 38 -30.31 -2.67 -9.78
CA THR A 38 -29.51 -3.89 -9.57
C THR A 38 -28.09 -3.72 -10.09
N GLU A 39 -27.91 -3.12 -11.27
CA GLU A 39 -26.58 -2.81 -11.84
C GLU A 39 -25.81 -1.81 -10.97
N LEU A 40 -26.47 -0.75 -10.49
CA LEU A 40 -25.85 0.22 -9.56
C LEU A 40 -25.43 -0.43 -8.23
N ILE A 41 -26.25 -1.33 -7.70
CA ILE A 41 -25.91 -2.09 -6.48
C ILE A 41 -24.71 -2.99 -6.76
N ALA A 42 -24.72 -3.76 -7.86
CA ALA A 42 -23.64 -4.65 -8.25
C ALA A 42 -22.32 -3.89 -8.47
N GLU A 43 -22.33 -2.76 -9.19
CA GLU A 43 -21.15 -1.90 -9.33
C GLU A 43 -20.67 -1.36 -7.98
N SER A 44 -21.59 -0.99 -7.08
CA SER A 44 -21.22 -0.54 -5.74
C SER A 44 -20.60 -1.65 -4.89
N GLU A 45 -21.03 -2.90 -5.08
CA GLU A 45 -20.47 -4.07 -4.40
C GLU A 45 -19.11 -4.46 -4.98
N ASP A 46 -18.94 -4.42 -6.29
CA ASP A 46 -17.62 -4.63 -6.93
C ASP A 46 -16.63 -3.56 -6.50
N ARG A 47 -17.06 -2.29 -6.39
CA ARG A 47 -16.25 -1.22 -5.79
C ARG A 47 -15.95 -1.44 -4.32
N LYS A 48 -16.69 -2.28 -3.60
CA LYS A 48 -16.40 -2.64 -2.20
C LYS A 48 -15.44 -3.81 -2.08
N LYS A 49 -15.38 -4.72 -3.07
CA LYS A 49 -14.45 -5.85 -3.05
C LYS A 49 -13.01 -5.36 -2.85
N PRO A 50 -12.28 -5.87 -1.85
CA PRO A 50 -10.88 -5.50 -1.65
C PRO A 50 -10.07 -5.96 -2.86
N ALA A 51 -9.05 -5.20 -3.24
CA ALA A 51 -8.13 -5.65 -4.27
C ALA A 51 -7.53 -7.00 -3.85
N GLU A 52 -7.42 -7.91 -4.82
CA GLU A 52 -6.78 -9.19 -4.58
C GLU A 52 -5.33 -8.93 -4.22
N ALA A 53 -4.88 -9.51 -3.09
CA ALA A 53 -3.51 -9.34 -2.65
C ALA A 53 -2.57 -9.96 -3.70
N PRO A 54 -1.40 -9.37 -3.94
CA PRO A 54 -0.47 -9.91 -4.91
C PRO A 54 -0.06 -11.32 -4.47
N ASN A 55 -0.01 -12.27 -5.42
CA ASN A 55 0.39 -13.66 -5.19
C ASN A 55 1.90 -13.75 -4.92
N VAL A 56 2.32 -13.25 -3.76
CA VAL A 56 3.72 -13.23 -3.35
C VAL A 56 4.01 -14.39 -2.42
N MET A 57 4.78 -15.34 -2.94
CA MET A 57 5.49 -16.33 -2.11
C MET A 57 6.70 -15.64 -1.48
N VAL A 58 6.84 -15.79 -0.17
CA VAL A 58 7.93 -15.15 0.57
C VAL A 58 8.64 -16.24 1.34
N ASP A 59 9.94 -16.34 1.10
CA ASP A 59 10.84 -17.11 1.93
C ASP A 59 11.94 -16.17 2.45
N ALA A 60 12.32 -16.36 3.70
CA ALA A 60 13.30 -15.52 4.38
C ALA A 60 14.31 -16.42 5.09
N LEU A 61 15.50 -16.51 4.51
CA LEU A 61 16.61 -17.29 5.04
C LEU A 61 17.66 -16.36 5.63
N ALA A 62 18.00 -16.54 6.91
CA ALA A 62 19.11 -15.86 7.56
C ALA A 62 20.26 -16.85 7.77
N LEU A 63 21.28 -16.78 6.90
CA LEU A 63 22.50 -17.57 7.00
C LEU A 63 23.55 -16.74 7.76
N GLY A 64 23.60 -16.87 9.08
CA GLY A 64 24.54 -16.07 9.86
C GLY A 64 24.45 -16.29 11.37
N GLY A 65 25.48 -16.96 11.89
CA GLY A 65 25.75 -17.22 13.30
C GLY A 65 26.91 -18.21 13.32
N GLY A 66 28.15 -17.71 13.43
CA GLY A 66 29.32 -18.58 13.47
C GLY A 66 29.17 -19.65 14.56
N LEU A 67 29.91 -20.76 14.40
CA LEU A 67 30.12 -21.80 15.40
C LEU A 67 30.63 -21.17 16.72
N GLN A 68 29.74 -20.60 17.51
CA GLN A 68 30.01 -20.22 18.89
C GLN A 68 29.23 -21.21 19.75
N THR A 69 30.00 -22.08 20.37
CA THR A 69 29.60 -23.32 21.03
C THR A 69 28.75 -23.11 22.27
N GLU A 70 28.57 -21.90 22.79
CA GLU A 70 27.81 -21.69 24.02
C GLU A 70 27.06 -20.35 23.99
N SER A 71 25.75 -20.40 24.26
CA SER A 71 24.77 -19.30 24.40
C SER A 71 23.94 -18.95 23.17
N LYS A 72 22.63 -18.75 23.37
CA LYS A 72 21.62 -18.35 22.36
C LYS A 72 22.00 -17.01 21.70
N VAL A 73 22.69 -17.05 20.56
CA VAL A 73 23.02 -15.84 19.79
C VAL A 73 21.73 -15.28 19.18
N LYS A 74 21.44 -14.01 19.42
CA LYS A 74 20.29 -13.32 18.83
C LYS A 74 20.55 -13.15 17.33
N PRO A 75 19.60 -13.50 16.44
CA PRO A 75 19.83 -13.36 15.00
C PRO A 75 20.03 -11.88 14.65
N LEU A 76 21.03 -11.63 13.80
CA LEU A 76 21.48 -10.30 13.36
C LEU A 76 20.71 -9.78 12.14
N VAL A 77 19.86 -10.61 11.58
CA VAL A 77 18.98 -10.27 10.46
C VAL A 77 17.53 -10.28 10.94
N ARG A 78 16.76 -9.28 10.51
CA ARG A 78 15.29 -9.26 10.64
C ARG A 78 14.68 -8.98 9.28
N HIS A 79 13.45 -9.44 9.09
CA HIS A 79 12.68 -9.13 7.90
C HIS A 79 11.31 -8.59 8.29
N VAL A 80 10.72 -7.83 7.39
CA VAL A 80 9.34 -7.35 7.46
C VAL A 80 8.63 -7.78 6.20
N VAL A 81 7.49 -8.43 6.37
CA VAL A 81 6.69 -8.96 5.26
C VAL A 81 5.26 -8.50 5.47
N VAL A 82 4.85 -7.50 4.71
CA VAL A 82 3.48 -7.00 4.68
C VAL A 82 2.93 -7.21 3.28
N LYS A 83 2.17 -8.29 3.11
CA LYS A 83 1.60 -8.67 1.81
C LYS A 83 0.51 -7.71 1.33
N ASP A 84 -0.16 -7.04 2.27
CA ASP A 84 -1.28 -6.15 2.00
C ASP A 84 -1.21 -4.94 2.93
N PHE A 85 -0.58 -3.88 2.41
CA PHE A 85 -0.42 -2.60 3.11
C PHE A 85 -1.76 -1.86 3.27
N ASN A 86 -2.73 -2.12 2.40
CA ASN A 86 -4.06 -1.53 2.49
C ASN A 86 -4.78 -1.99 3.77
N LYS A 87 -4.66 -3.28 4.13
CA LYS A 87 -5.20 -3.78 5.42
C LYS A 87 -4.55 -3.10 6.62
N VAL A 88 -3.24 -2.88 6.59
CA VAL A 88 -2.54 -2.18 7.69
C VAL A 88 -3.00 -0.73 7.80
N ALA A 89 -3.18 -0.04 6.66
CA ALA A 89 -3.72 1.31 6.64
C ALA A 89 -5.15 1.38 7.18
N GLN A 90 -6.03 0.43 6.79
CA GLN A 90 -7.39 0.35 7.31
C GLN A 90 -7.43 0.17 8.83
N MET A 91 -6.59 -0.72 9.40
CA MET A 91 -6.49 -0.90 10.85
C MET A 91 -6.07 0.39 11.57
N LYS A 92 -5.26 1.22 10.91
CA LYS A 92 -4.80 2.52 11.43
C LYS A 92 -5.68 3.70 11.04
N LYS A 93 -6.78 3.46 10.31
CA LYS A 93 -7.69 4.50 9.78
C LYS A 93 -6.96 5.53 8.90
N ILE A 94 -6.01 5.04 8.11
CA ILE A 94 -5.22 5.85 7.19
C ILE A 94 -5.75 5.63 5.77
N GLU A 95 -5.95 6.74 5.05
CA GLU A 95 -6.37 6.72 3.64
C GLU A 95 -5.20 7.06 2.73
N PHE A 96 -4.91 6.19 1.77
CA PHE A 96 -3.96 6.48 0.70
C PHE A 96 -4.58 7.38 -0.37
N PRO A 97 -3.74 7.99 -1.23
CA PRO A 97 -4.21 8.58 -2.48
C PRO A 97 -5.12 7.62 -3.25
N LYS A 98 -6.13 8.13 -3.95
CA LYS A 98 -7.06 7.32 -4.77
C LYS A 98 -6.79 7.48 -6.27
N SER A 99 -5.73 8.20 -6.62
CA SER A 99 -5.35 8.56 -7.98
C SER A 99 -4.00 7.94 -8.37
N ASP A 100 -3.68 8.01 -9.66
CA ASP A 100 -2.36 7.72 -10.21
C ASP A 100 -1.87 6.31 -9.84
N LEU A 101 -0.68 6.17 -9.24
CA LEU A 101 -0.13 4.88 -8.83
C LEU A 101 -0.98 4.13 -7.79
N PHE A 102 -1.91 4.82 -7.13
CA PHE A 102 -2.83 4.27 -6.14
C PHE A 102 -4.25 4.10 -6.69
N SER A 103 -4.47 4.28 -7.99
CA SER A 103 -5.78 4.08 -8.61
C SER A 103 -6.29 2.65 -8.40
N GLU A 104 -7.61 2.49 -8.43
CA GLU A 104 -8.27 1.18 -8.48
C GLU A 104 -7.93 0.24 -7.30
N LYS A 105 -7.63 0.82 -6.13
CA LYS A 105 -7.16 0.06 -4.95
C LYS A 105 -5.92 -0.76 -5.25
N ALA A 106 -4.96 -0.18 -5.98
CA ALA A 106 -3.71 -0.83 -6.34
C ALA A 106 -3.17 -1.71 -5.20
N PRO A 107 -2.83 -2.99 -5.46
CA PRO A 107 -2.24 -3.85 -4.44
C PRO A 107 -0.94 -3.22 -3.94
N ILE A 108 -0.81 -3.11 -2.61
CA ILE A 108 0.38 -2.55 -1.97
C ILE A 108 1.00 -3.61 -1.09
N GLY A 109 2.28 -3.90 -1.31
CA GLY A 109 3.05 -4.85 -0.49
C GLY A 109 4.39 -4.26 -0.08
N LEU A 110 4.83 -4.50 1.15
CA LEU A 110 6.13 -4.05 1.64
C LEU A 110 6.94 -5.24 2.14
N TYR A 111 8.16 -5.35 1.62
CA TYR A 111 9.11 -6.39 1.96
C TYR A 111 10.41 -5.70 2.33
N ALA A 112 10.96 -6.03 3.49
CA ALA A 112 12.23 -5.46 3.93
C ALA A 112 13.08 -6.52 4.61
N VAL A 113 14.38 -6.41 4.43
CA VAL A 113 15.40 -7.13 5.19
C VAL A 113 16.33 -6.10 5.80
N PHE A 114 16.63 -6.27 7.09
CA PHE A 114 17.54 -5.45 7.86
C PHE A 114 18.66 -6.33 8.38
N ASP A 115 19.91 -5.91 8.16
CA ASP A 115 21.11 -6.67 8.51
C ASP A 115 22.05 -5.85 9.41
N GLY A 116 22.18 -6.28 10.67
CA GLY A 116 23.01 -5.63 11.69
C GLY A 116 24.50 -5.92 11.54
N GLN A 117 24.89 -6.85 10.67
CA GLN A 117 26.30 -7.08 10.31
C GLN A 117 26.77 -6.08 9.26
N ALA A 118 25.87 -5.58 8.41
CA ALA A 118 26.23 -4.70 7.29
C ALA A 118 26.88 -3.38 7.73
N CYS A 119 26.61 -2.93 8.97
CA CYS A 119 27.19 -1.72 9.56
C CYS A 119 28.39 -1.98 10.49
N SER A 120 28.79 -3.24 10.66
CA SER A 120 30.06 -3.59 11.31
C SER A 120 31.21 -3.18 10.40
N SER A 121 31.56 -1.89 10.45
CA SER A 121 32.83 -1.44 9.89
C SER A 121 33.96 -1.90 10.81
N SER A 122 35.13 -2.19 10.23
CA SER A 122 36.33 -2.62 10.96
C SER A 122 36.86 -1.60 11.99
N TRP A 123 36.20 -0.45 12.13
CA TRP A 123 36.68 0.67 12.92
C TRP A 123 36.17 0.65 14.37
N SER A 124 35.08 -0.06 14.66
CA SER A 124 34.67 -0.30 16.04
C SER A 124 34.44 -1.79 16.29
N PRO A 125 35.10 -2.38 17.30
CA PRO A 125 34.78 -3.72 17.78
C PRO A 125 33.45 -3.76 18.53
N SER A 126 32.70 -2.64 18.60
CA SER A 126 31.43 -2.57 19.31
C SER A 126 30.34 -3.42 18.65
N THR A 127 29.47 -3.89 19.53
CA THR A 127 28.49 -4.96 19.41
C THR A 127 27.74 -4.97 18.07
N PRO A 128 27.54 -6.16 17.44
CA PRO A 128 26.72 -6.32 16.24
C PRO A 128 25.36 -5.66 16.38
N GLY A 129 24.79 -5.24 15.25
CA GLY A 129 23.70 -4.27 15.21
C GLY A 129 22.30 -4.73 15.65
N THR A 130 22.20 -5.54 16.70
CA THR A 130 20.97 -6.23 17.11
C THR A 130 19.84 -5.29 17.53
N ALA A 131 20.18 -4.11 18.05
CA ALA A 131 19.20 -3.17 18.57
C ALA A 131 18.63 -2.28 17.46
N ALA A 132 19.48 -1.85 16.51
CA ALA A 132 19.03 -1.09 15.35
C ALA A 132 18.16 -1.95 14.44
N VAL A 133 18.57 -3.19 14.16
CA VAL A 133 17.81 -4.12 13.32
C VAL A 133 16.41 -4.39 13.88
N ASP A 134 16.32 -4.67 15.18
CA ASP A 134 15.03 -4.91 15.83
C ASP A 134 14.14 -3.66 15.79
N PHE A 135 14.72 -2.48 15.97
CA PHE A 135 14.00 -1.21 15.90
C PHE A 135 13.47 -0.97 14.48
N CYS A 136 14.32 -1.14 13.47
CA CYS A 136 13.94 -0.97 12.07
C CYS A 136 12.81 -1.93 11.67
N ALA A 137 12.92 -3.21 12.03
CA ALA A 137 11.89 -4.21 11.70
C ALA A 137 10.53 -3.88 12.33
N ARG A 138 10.51 -3.30 13.54
CA ARG A 138 9.26 -2.94 14.23
C ARG A 138 8.63 -1.65 13.72
N ASN A 139 9.43 -0.70 13.26
CA ASN A 139 8.95 0.67 13.03
C ASN A 139 8.96 1.10 11.56
N PHE A 140 9.79 0.51 10.70
CA PHE A 140 9.97 1.00 9.33
C PHE A 140 8.67 0.99 8.52
N HIS A 141 7.88 -0.08 8.59
CA HIS A 141 6.60 -0.17 7.87
C HIS A 141 5.60 0.91 8.33
N LEU A 142 5.68 1.35 9.59
CA LEU A 142 4.86 2.45 10.09
C LEU A 142 5.28 3.77 9.46
N LYS A 143 6.59 4.04 9.36
CA LYS A 143 7.13 5.25 8.71
C LYS A 143 6.82 5.30 7.23
N VAL A 144 6.87 4.17 6.53
CA VAL A 144 6.44 4.10 5.12
C VAL A 144 4.96 4.46 5.01
N LEU A 145 4.13 3.88 5.86
CA LEU A 145 2.69 4.13 5.84
C LEU A 145 2.37 5.60 6.13
N ASP A 146 3.03 6.20 7.12
CA ASP A 146 2.85 7.60 7.49
C ASP A 146 3.29 8.57 6.40
N ASN A 147 4.39 8.29 5.68
CA ASN A 147 4.83 9.16 4.60
C ASN A 147 4.02 8.98 3.31
N LEU A 148 3.53 7.77 3.02
CA LEU A 148 2.68 7.54 1.85
C LEU A 148 1.30 8.20 1.98
N GLN A 149 0.72 8.30 3.19
CA GLN A 149 -0.55 9.03 3.38
C GLN A 149 -0.42 10.55 3.19
N MET A 150 0.79 11.10 3.32
CA MET A 150 1.03 12.54 3.12
C MET A 150 1.08 12.93 1.64
N LEU A 151 1.07 11.96 0.73
CA LEU A 151 1.05 12.22 -0.70
C LEU A 151 -0.27 12.88 -1.10
N ARG A 152 -0.18 13.95 -1.90
CA ARG A 152 -1.36 14.70 -2.35
C ARG A 152 -2.13 13.92 -3.42
N GLN A 153 -3.46 13.96 -3.32
CA GLN A 153 -4.37 13.44 -4.35
C GLN A 153 -4.07 14.08 -5.71
N GLY A 154 -4.06 13.29 -6.77
CA GLY A 154 -3.78 13.71 -8.15
C GLY A 154 -2.31 13.98 -8.47
N SER A 155 -1.38 13.66 -7.57
CA SER A 155 0.05 13.87 -7.78
C SER A 155 0.91 12.72 -7.27
N ALA A 156 0.32 11.55 -7.03
CA ALA A 156 1.02 10.41 -6.44
C ALA A 156 1.83 9.66 -7.52
N ASN A 157 2.91 10.30 -7.99
CA ASN A 157 3.81 9.76 -9.00
C ASN A 157 5.05 9.07 -8.38
N GLU A 158 5.86 8.45 -9.23
CA GLU A 158 7.04 7.69 -8.80
C GLU A 158 8.04 8.52 -7.99
N ALA A 159 8.25 9.79 -8.36
CA ALA A 159 9.21 10.66 -7.68
C ALA A 159 8.78 10.91 -6.23
N TYR A 160 7.49 11.13 -6.00
CA TYR A 160 6.96 11.31 -4.65
C TYR A 160 6.97 10.03 -3.83
N VAL A 161 6.71 8.86 -4.43
CA VAL A 161 6.83 7.56 -3.73
C VAL A 161 8.29 7.30 -3.33
N LYS A 162 9.25 7.58 -4.23
CA LYS A 162 10.69 7.51 -3.92
C LYS A 162 11.06 8.47 -2.78
N ALA A 163 10.59 9.71 -2.83
CA ALA A 163 10.83 10.70 -1.78
C ALA A 163 10.22 10.25 -0.43
N ALA A 164 9.03 9.66 -0.45
CA ALA A 164 8.39 9.11 0.75
C ALA A 164 9.22 7.98 1.37
N LEU A 165 9.75 7.05 0.55
CA LEU A 165 10.64 5.98 1.03
C LEU A 165 11.94 6.52 1.64
N ILE A 166 12.59 7.49 0.98
CA ILE A 166 13.80 8.15 1.50
C ILE A 166 13.49 8.82 2.84
N LYS A 167 12.39 9.59 2.89
CA LYS A 167 11.93 10.24 4.11
C LYS A 167 11.65 9.22 5.23
N SER A 168 11.10 8.06 4.92
CA SER A 168 10.84 7.02 5.92
C SER A 168 12.10 6.46 6.56
N PHE A 169 13.22 6.40 5.84
CA PHE A 169 14.51 6.07 6.44
C PHE A 169 15.02 7.19 7.34
N HIS A 170 14.94 8.45 6.91
CA HIS A 170 15.33 9.59 7.74
C HIS A 170 14.51 9.68 9.03
N ASP A 171 13.18 9.62 8.93
CA ASP A 171 12.30 9.66 10.10
C ASP A 171 12.57 8.51 11.07
N LEU A 172 12.94 7.34 10.54
CA LEU A 172 13.28 6.17 11.34
C LEU A 172 14.63 6.36 12.07
N ASP A 173 15.63 6.89 11.38
CA ASP A 173 16.96 7.17 11.95
C ASP A 173 16.88 8.26 13.03
N GLU A 174 16.18 9.36 12.75
CA GLU A 174 15.92 10.43 13.72
C GLU A 174 15.21 9.90 14.97
N GLU A 175 14.18 9.07 14.81
CA GLU A 175 13.47 8.47 15.95
C GLU A 175 14.38 7.52 16.74
N TYR A 176 15.20 6.73 16.05
CA TYR A 176 16.12 5.79 16.70
C TYR A 176 17.16 6.53 17.55
N LEU A 177 17.79 7.56 16.97
CA LEU A 177 18.80 8.37 17.64
C LEU A 177 18.20 9.19 18.78
N ALA A 178 16.97 9.69 18.64
CA ALA A 178 16.27 10.38 19.71
C ALA A 178 16.00 9.47 20.92
N GLN A 179 15.68 8.19 20.69
CA GLN A 179 15.47 7.21 21.76
C GLN A 179 16.79 6.68 22.35
N LYS A 180 17.87 6.65 21.56
CA LYS A 180 19.17 6.11 21.97
C LYS A 180 20.34 7.00 21.50
N PRO A 181 20.57 8.17 22.13
CA PRO A 181 21.55 9.15 21.64
C PRO A 181 23.00 8.66 21.64
N THR A 182 23.34 7.67 22.48
CA THR A 182 24.68 7.12 22.63
C THR A 182 24.88 5.80 21.89
N VAL A 183 24.00 5.47 20.95
CA VAL A 183 24.06 4.20 20.22
C VAL A 183 25.13 4.26 19.12
N GLU A 184 26.01 3.26 19.10
CA GLU A 184 27.00 3.05 18.03
C GLU A 184 26.58 1.92 17.06
N ASP A 185 25.44 1.29 17.34
CA ASP A 185 24.84 0.21 16.56
C ASP A 185 24.13 0.80 15.32
N GLY A 186 24.31 0.16 14.16
CA GLY A 186 23.56 0.43 12.94
C GLY A 186 23.19 -0.85 12.19
N CYS A 187 22.37 -0.71 11.15
CA CYS A 187 22.03 -1.81 10.24
C CYS A 187 21.93 -1.37 8.79
N GLY A 188 22.25 -2.28 7.88
CA GLY A 188 21.91 -2.15 6.46
C GLY A 188 20.46 -2.56 6.22
N ALA A 189 19.91 -2.13 5.10
CA ALA A 189 18.55 -2.46 4.69
C ALA A 189 18.44 -2.74 3.19
N ALA A 190 17.60 -3.69 2.81
CA ALA A 190 17.08 -3.83 1.45
C ALA A 190 15.55 -3.89 1.53
N VAL A 191 14.88 -2.99 0.82
CA VAL A 191 13.43 -2.79 0.86
C VAL A 191 12.87 -2.85 -0.54
N ALA A 192 11.77 -3.57 -0.71
CA ALA A 192 10.93 -3.57 -1.90
C ALA A 192 9.49 -3.19 -1.52
N LEU A 193 9.00 -2.09 -2.09
CA LEU A 193 7.61 -1.65 -2.02
C LEU A 193 6.95 -1.91 -3.36
N LEU A 194 5.98 -2.82 -3.37
CA LEU A 194 5.08 -3.09 -4.48
C LEU A 194 3.90 -2.13 -4.40
N LEU A 195 3.60 -1.46 -5.51
CA LEU A 195 2.47 -0.55 -5.65
C LEU A 195 1.85 -0.72 -7.03
N GLY A 196 0.75 -1.46 -7.10
CA GLY A 196 0.12 -1.84 -8.37
C GLY A 196 1.10 -2.65 -9.22
N GLN A 197 1.45 -2.12 -10.39
CA GLN A 197 2.42 -2.72 -11.32
C GLN A 197 3.87 -2.23 -11.11
N HIS A 198 4.11 -1.38 -10.12
CA HIS A 198 5.42 -0.78 -9.90
C HIS A 198 6.13 -1.43 -8.72
N VAL A 199 7.44 -1.58 -8.83
CA VAL A 199 8.32 -2.03 -7.75
C VAL A 199 9.31 -0.93 -7.43
N PHE A 200 9.24 -0.42 -6.21
CA PHE A 200 10.19 0.55 -5.69
C PHE A 200 11.19 -0.16 -4.79
N VAL A 201 12.46 -0.09 -5.13
CA VAL A 201 13.54 -0.72 -4.36
C VAL A 201 14.42 0.36 -3.74
N ALA A 202 14.72 0.20 -2.46
CA ALA A 202 15.67 1.03 -1.75
C ALA A 202 16.64 0.16 -0.97
N THR A 203 17.93 0.46 -1.06
CA THR A 203 18.99 -0.25 -0.34
C THR A 203 19.88 0.73 0.40
N ILE A 204 20.32 0.34 1.60
CA ILE A 204 21.23 1.10 2.45
C ILE A 204 22.28 0.13 3.01
N GLY A 205 23.54 0.56 3.02
CA GLY A 205 24.66 -0.25 3.50
C GLY A 205 25.03 -1.38 2.53
N ARG A 206 25.52 -2.50 3.08
CA ARG A 206 25.99 -3.67 2.30
C ARG A 206 24.88 -4.66 1.97
N CYS A 207 23.66 -4.17 1.79
CA CYS A 207 22.51 -4.98 1.41
C CYS A 207 22.24 -4.85 -0.10
N GLY A 208 21.77 -5.93 -0.73
CA GLY A 208 21.43 -5.96 -2.14
C GLY A 208 19.98 -6.41 -2.35
N ALA A 209 19.42 -6.00 -3.49
CA ALA A 209 18.13 -6.48 -3.96
C ALA A 209 18.26 -6.77 -5.47
N ALA A 210 17.66 -7.86 -5.91
CA ALA A 210 17.62 -8.25 -7.31
C ALA A 210 16.17 -8.52 -7.71
N LEU A 211 15.79 -8.00 -8.88
CA LEU A 211 14.51 -8.32 -9.52
C LEU A 211 14.80 -9.28 -10.66
N ALA A 212 14.15 -10.44 -10.63
CA ALA A 212 14.22 -11.43 -11.71
C ALA A 212 12.83 -11.57 -12.33
N GLU A 213 12.76 -11.43 -13.64
CA GLU A 213 11.55 -11.70 -14.42
C GLU A 213 11.63 -13.14 -14.93
N GLY A 214 10.67 -13.97 -14.53
CA GLY A 214 10.52 -15.31 -15.11
C GLY A 214 9.89 -15.19 -16.49
N ALA A 215 10.43 -15.89 -17.48
CA ALA A 215 9.77 -15.99 -18.78
C ALA A 215 8.34 -16.52 -18.58
N PRO A 216 7.32 -15.96 -19.26
CA PRO A 216 5.97 -16.53 -19.20
C PRO A 216 6.06 -17.99 -19.63
N GLY A 217 5.64 -18.90 -18.74
CA GLY A 217 5.70 -20.33 -19.00
C GLY A 217 5.03 -20.66 -20.32
N GLN A 218 5.76 -21.34 -21.20
CA GLN A 218 5.19 -22.05 -22.34
C GLN A 218 4.39 -23.25 -21.85
#